data_AF-A0A2T2UD96-F1
#
_entry.id   AF-A0A2T2UD96-F1
#
_cell.length_a   1.000
_cell.length_b   1.000
_cell.length_c   1.000
_cell.angle_alpha   90.00
_cell.angle_beta   90.00
_cell.angle_gamma   90.00
#
_symmetry.space_group_name_H-M   'P 1'
#
loop_
_entity.id
_entity.type
_entity.pdbx_description
1 polymer ?
#
loop_
_entity_poly.entity_id
_entity_poly.type
_entity_poly.pdbx_seq_one_letter_code
_entity_poly.pdbx_strand_id
1 'polypeptide(L)'
;MSSLQDLRHDALSLVVVDDARTGRTYFVRALRQAGYKDIRVARSGQDALDRLQERSTDVVIADWLMPGMDGLELTRQIRSRDEDEGRYTGVILATASEGMDALVQAFHHGVDDFLHKPFDAQELIARIFTVGSHAQAQNLLIESSRELTRGMDKRADHWATDRLTGLGNADWFEAQLTTLLMEAGMRGGAVCCTLIDVSGSAIDSDNREAAMTRLGRRLMRAVRPTDSACRIDTKRFGLVMTAPAADGFRANLFERIERGAAGRPV
;
A
#
# COMPACT_ATOMS: atom_id res chain seq x y z
N MET A 1 -19.69 -18.65 28.35
CA MET A 1 -19.23 -19.29 27.09
C MET A 1 -20.20 -19.04 25.92
N SER A 2 -20.78 -17.85 25.78
CA SER A 2 -21.81 -17.56 24.75
C SER A 2 -21.42 -16.47 23.74
N SER A 3 -20.24 -15.87 23.86
CA SER A 3 -19.99 -14.53 23.30
C SER A 3 -19.08 -14.50 22.05
N LEU A 4 -18.72 -15.65 21.48
CA LEU A 4 -17.91 -15.76 20.25
C LEU A 4 -18.66 -16.38 19.06
N GLN A 5 -19.83 -16.97 19.28
CA GLN A 5 -20.68 -17.53 18.21
C GLN A 5 -21.57 -16.47 17.54
N ASP A 6 -21.91 -15.39 18.25
CA ASP A 6 -22.77 -14.30 17.76
C ASP A 6 -22.09 -13.39 16.72
N LEU A 7 -20.77 -13.50 16.53
CA LEU A 7 -19.97 -12.60 15.69
C LEU A 7 -19.90 -12.97 14.19
N ARG A 8 -20.54 -14.04 13.71
CA ARG A 8 -20.14 -14.65 12.42
C ARG A 8 -21.22 -14.82 11.33
N HIS A 9 -22.49 -14.52 11.58
CA HIS A 9 -23.57 -14.69 10.57
C HIS A 9 -24.20 -13.37 10.09
N ASP A 10 -24.32 -12.37 10.97
CA ASP A 10 -25.04 -11.12 10.66
C ASP A 10 -24.23 -10.13 9.81
N ALA A 11 -22.91 -10.33 9.68
CA ALA A 11 -22.00 -9.39 9.04
C ALA A 11 -21.55 -9.77 7.62
N LEU A 12 -21.86 -10.98 7.14
CA LEU A 12 -21.42 -11.43 5.81
C LEU A 12 -22.46 -11.07 4.74
N SER A 13 -22.00 -10.38 3.69
CA SER A 13 -22.73 -10.15 2.45
C SER A 13 -22.51 -11.31 1.49
N LEU A 14 -23.59 -11.99 1.11
CA LEU A 14 -23.54 -13.19 0.27
C LEU A 14 -24.21 -12.95 -1.08
N VAL A 15 -23.63 -13.51 -2.14
CA VAL A 15 -24.28 -13.63 -3.46
C VAL A 15 -24.37 -15.11 -3.82
N VAL A 16 -25.58 -15.58 -4.11
CA VAL A 16 -25.84 -16.94 -4.60
C VAL A 16 -26.12 -16.90 -6.10
N VAL A 17 -25.39 -17.67 -6.88
CA VAL A 17 -25.47 -17.73 -8.35
C VAL A 17 -25.84 -19.14 -8.77
N ASP A 18 -27.02 -19.31 -9.37
CA ASP A 18 -27.47 -20.60 -9.89
C ASP A 18 -28.57 -20.33 -10.94
N ASP A 19 -28.49 -20.98 -12.09
CA ASP A 19 -29.43 -20.75 -13.21
C ASP A 19 -30.81 -21.33 -12.89
N ALA A 20 -30.86 -22.44 -12.15
CA ALA A 20 -32.08 -23.05 -11.67
C ALA A 20 -32.72 -22.25 -10.52
N ARG A 21 -34.02 -21.99 -10.64
CA ARG A 21 -34.77 -21.31 -9.57
C ARG A 21 -34.81 -22.14 -8.28
N THR A 22 -34.85 -23.46 -8.41
CA THR A 22 -34.87 -24.42 -7.31
C THR A 22 -33.58 -24.38 -6.50
N GLY A 23 -32.42 -24.38 -7.17
CA GLY A 23 -31.09 -24.27 -6.55
C GLY A 23 -30.96 -22.98 -5.72
N ARG A 24 -31.26 -21.83 -6.34
CA ARG A 24 -31.30 -20.53 -5.62
C ARG A 24 -32.22 -20.54 -4.40
N THR A 25 -33.41 -21.14 -4.53
CA THR A 25 -34.38 -21.20 -3.42
C THR A 25 -33.87 -22.05 -2.26
N TYR A 26 -33.20 -23.17 -2.56
CA TYR A 26 -32.59 -24.02 -1.56
C TYR A 26 -31.50 -23.28 -0.78
N PHE A 27 -30.53 -22.68 -1.49
CA PHE A 27 -29.45 -21.91 -0.86
C PHE A 27 -30.00 -20.80 0.03
N VAL A 28 -30.88 -19.94 -0.50
CA VAL A 28 -31.45 -18.83 0.27
C VAL A 28 -32.17 -19.32 1.52
N ARG A 29 -32.93 -20.43 1.44
CA ARG A 29 -33.62 -20.99 2.59
C ARG A 29 -32.64 -21.47 3.65
N ALA A 30 -31.62 -22.24 3.26
CA ALA A 30 -30.61 -22.74 4.19
C ALA A 30 -29.86 -21.58 4.88
N LEU A 31 -29.44 -20.58 4.10
CA LEU A 31 -28.71 -19.42 4.62
C LEU A 31 -29.56 -18.56 5.56
N ARG A 32 -30.82 -18.31 5.23
CA ARG A 32 -31.73 -17.56 6.12
C ARG A 32 -32.01 -18.31 7.41
N GLN A 33 -32.16 -19.64 7.35
CA GLN A 33 -32.34 -20.47 8.55
C GLN A 33 -31.10 -20.44 9.44
N ALA A 34 -29.91 -20.28 8.86
CA ALA A 34 -28.65 -20.10 9.58
C ALA A 34 -28.43 -18.68 10.14
N GLY A 35 -29.33 -17.73 9.82
CA GLY A 35 -29.25 -16.35 10.33
C GLY A 35 -28.57 -15.35 9.41
N TYR A 36 -28.13 -15.73 8.20
CA TYR A 36 -27.60 -14.75 7.23
C TYR A 36 -28.72 -13.81 6.75
N LYS A 37 -28.47 -12.51 6.85
CA LYS A 37 -29.47 -11.45 6.51
C LYS A 37 -29.26 -10.85 5.13
N ASP A 38 -28.00 -10.62 4.75
CA ASP A 38 -27.67 -9.99 3.47
C ASP A 38 -27.34 -11.04 2.40
N ILE A 39 -28.39 -11.51 1.73
CA ILE A 39 -28.27 -12.53 0.67
C ILE A 39 -28.88 -11.96 -0.61
N ARG A 40 -28.04 -11.84 -1.64
CA ARG A 40 -28.44 -11.48 -3.00
C ARG A 40 -28.41 -12.73 -3.89
N VAL A 41 -29.29 -12.77 -4.89
CA VAL A 41 -29.41 -13.92 -5.81
C VAL A 41 -29.22 -13.51 -7.25
N ALA A 42 -28.33 -14.18 -7.96
CA ALA A 42 -28.04 -14.00 -9.37
C ALA A 42 -28.48 -15.22 -10.18
N ARG A 43 -28.96 -14.99 -11.41
CA ARG A 43 -29.47 -16.05 -12.31
C ARG A 43 -28.44 -16.54 -13.33
N SER A 44 -27.30 -15.87 -13.42
CA SER A 44 -26.20 -16.17 -14.34
C SER A 44 -24.92 -15.51 -13.83
N GLY A 45 -23.77 -15.89 -14.40
CA GLY A 45 -22.50 -15.23 -14.08
C GLY A 45 -22.51 -13.71 -14.33
N GLN A 46 -23.10 -13.25 -15.43
CA GLN A 46 -23.23 -11.82 -15.72
C GLN A 46 -24.07 -11.09 -14.66
N ASP A 47 -25.23 -11.66 -14.30
CA ASP A 47 -26.12 -11.11 -13.27
C ASP A 47 -25.43 -11.06 -11.88
N ALA A 48 -24.47 -11.95 -11.64
CA ALA A 48 -23.63 -11.95 -10.44
C ALA A 48 -22.61 -10.80 -10.46
N LEU A 49 -21.93 -10.58 -11.58
CA LEU A 49 -20.99 -9.47 -11.74
C LEU A 49 -21.69 -8.11 -11.55
N ASP A 50 -22.89 -7.95 -12.11
CA ASP A 50 -23.70 -6.74 -11.96
C ASP A 50 -24.02 -6.48 -10.47
N ARG A 51 -24.43 -7.52 -9.72
CA ARG A 51 -24.65 -7.40 -8.26
C ARG A 51 -23.40 -7.05 -7.48
N LEU A 52 -22.27 -7.65 -7.85
CA LEU A 52 -21.01 -7.34 -7.21
C LEU A 52 -20.67 -5.85 -7.44
N GLN A 53 -21.05 -5.25 -8.58
CA GLN A 53 -20.82 -3.83 -8.90
C GLN A 53 -21.69 -2.90 -8.06
N GLU A 54 -22.94 -3.28 -7.83
CA GLU A 54 -23.86 -2.48 -7.00
C GLU A 54 -23.37 -2.31 -5.57
N ARG A 55 -22.79 -3.38 -5.00
CA ARG A 55 -22.37 -3.41 -3.59
C ARG A 55 -21.37 -4.53 -3.34
N SER A 56 -20.39 -4.25 -2.48
CA SER A 56 -19.39 -5.21 -2.01
C SER A 56 -20.00 -6.50 -1.47
N THR A 57 -19.30 -7.62 -1.70
CA THR A 57 -19.72 -8.97 -1.31
C THR A 57 -18.55 -9.68 -0.66
N ASP A 58 -18.81 -10.37 0.45
CA ASP A 58 -17.78 -11.15 1.14
C ASP A 58 -17.62 -12.53 0.53
N VAL A 59 -18.73 -13.21 0.20
CA VAL A 59 -18.71 -14.55 -0.39
C VAL A 59 -19.69 -14.69 -1.55
N VAL A 60 -19.22 -15.26 -2.65
CA VAL A 60 -20.01 -15.72 -3.78
C VAL A 60 -20.11 -17.25 -3.73
N ILE A 61 -21.32 -17.77 -3.79
CA ILE A 61 -21.60 -19.21 -3.93
C ILE A 61 -22.18 -19.39 -5.33
N ALA A 62 -21.48 -20.10 -6.21
CA ALA A 62 -21.90 -20.25 -7.60
C ALA A 62 -22.04 -21.73 -7.99
N ASP A 63 -23.04 -22.04 -8.79
CA ASP A 63 -23.07 -23.31 -9.51
C ASP A 63 -21.89 -23.37 -10.49
N TRP A 64 -21.24 -24.52 -10.57
CA TRP A 64 -20.17 -24.73 -11.54
C TRP A 64 -20.73 -24.65 -12.96
N LEU A 65 -21.79 -25.40 -13.24
CA LEU A 65 -22.33 -25.56 -14.59
C LEU A 65 -23.47 -24.57 -14.79
N MET A 66 -23.20 -23.48 -15.51
CA MET A 66 -24.20 -22.49 -15.88
C MET A 66 -24.11 -22.17 -17.38
N PRO A 67 -25.24 -21.88 -18.05
CA PRO A 67 -25.23 -21.46 -19.45
C PRO A 67 -24.47 -20.13 -19.64
N GLY A 68 -23.66 -20.07 -20.70
CA GLY A 68 -22.94 -18.87 -21.11
C GLY A 68 -21.63 -18.64 -20.36
N MET A 69 -21.72 -18.35 -19.06
CA MET A 69 -20.56 -18.18 -18.17
C MET A 69 -20.66 -19.21 -17.06
N ASP A 70 -19.69 -20.14 -17.01
CA ASP A 70 -19.60 -21.13 -15.95
C ASP A 70 -19.01 -20.54 -14.66
N GLY A 71 -19.07 -21.30 -13.57
CA GLY A 71 -18.58 -20.83 -12.27
C GLY A 71 -17.08 -20.55 -12.24
N LEU A 72 -16.29 -21.22 -13.08
CA LEU A 72 -14.85 -21.05 -13.14
C LEU A 72 -14.46 -19.74 -13.84
N GLU A 73 -15.10 -19.46 -14.98
CA GLU A 73 -14.95 -18.20 -15.70
C GLU A 73 -15.45 -17.03 -14.85
N LEU A 74 -16.58 -17.19 -14.16
CA LEU A 74 -17.06 -16.20 -13.18
C LEU A 74 -15.99 -15.94 -12.09
N THR A 75 -15.36 -16.99 -11.56
CA THR A 75 -14.29 -16.85 -10.55
C THR A 75 -13.13 -16.03 -11.10
N ARG A 76 -12.67 -16.30 -12.33
CA ARG A 76 -11.61 -15.52 -12.98
C ARG A 76 -11.96 -14.03 -13.08
N GLN A 77 -13.20 -13.71 -13.46
CA GLN A 77 -13.64 -12.32 -13.58
C GLN A 77 -13.75 -11.64 -12.21
N ILE A 78 -14.19 -12.37 -11.18
CA ILE A 78 -14.17 -11.87 -9.79
C ILE A 78 -12.74 -11.57 -9.35
N ARG A 79 -11.77 -12.46 -9.62
CA ARG A 79 -10.36 -12.26 -9.26
C ARG A 79 -9.74 -11.05 -9.95
N SER A 80 -9.93 -10.92 -11.26
CA SER A 80 -9.46 -9.74 -12.01
C SER A 80 -10.02 -8.44 -11.43
N ARG A 81 -11.30 -8.45 -11.08
CA ARG A 81 -11.95 -7.29 -10.49
C ARG A 81 -11.47 -7.01 -9.07
N ASP A 82 -11.27 -8.05 -8.27
CA ASP A 82 -10.75 -7.95 -6.91
C ASP A 82 -9.34 -7.33 -6.90
N GLU A 83 -8.50 -7.68 -7.87
CA GLU A 83 -7.19 -7.05 -8.10
C GLU A 83 -7.34 -5.55 -8.41
N ASP A 84 -8.22 -5.19 -9.35
CA ASP A 84 -8.45 -3.79 -9.76
C ASP A 84 -9.03 -2.93 -8.62
N GLU A 85 -10.01 -3.47 -7.89
CA GLU A 85 -10.65 -2.79 -6.75
C GLU A 85 -9.82 -2.90 -5.46
N GLY A 86 -8.72 -3.68 -5.49
CA GLY A 86 -7.92 -4.14 -4.36
C GLY A 86 -8.78 -4.53 -3.16
N ARG A 87 -9.49 -5.63 -3.34
CA ARG A 87 -10.34 -6.27 -2.34
C ARG A 87 -10.28 -7.76 -2.58
N TYR A 88 -10.98 -8.52 -1.76
CA TYR A 88 -11.07 -9.96 -1.87
C TYR A 88 -12.50 -10.42 -1.64
N THR A 89 -13.03 -11.22 -2.57
CA THR A 89 -14.31 -11.90 -2.44
C THR A 89 -14.07 -13.41 -2.41
N GLY A 90 -14.50 -14.09 -1.35
CA GLY A 90 -14.43 -15.54 -1.27
C GLY A 90 -15.36 -16.19 -2.30
N VAL A 91 -14.91 -17.24 -2.99
CA VAL A 91 -15.69 -17.95 -4.01
C VAL A 91 -15.79 -19.44 -3.68
N ILE A 92 -17.03 -19.91 -3.54
CA ILE A 92 -17.36 -21.33 -3.32
C ILE A 92 -18.09 -21.85 -4.56
N LEU A 93 -17.56 -22.90 -5.19
CA LEU A 93 -18.22 -23.54 -6.34
C LEU A 93 -18.99 -24.78 -5.91
N ALA A 94 -20.29 -24.82 -6.21
CA ALA A 94 -21.12 -26.00 -6.04
C ALA A 94 -21.06 -26.87 -7.31
N THR A 95 -20.71 -28.15 -7.17
CA THR A 95 -20.48 -29.05 -8.32
C THR A 95 -21.13 -30.42 -8.12
N ALA A 96 -21.60 -31.04 -9.19
CA ALA A 96 -22.05 -32.44 -9.19
C ALA A 96 -20.94 -33.42 -9.65
N SER A 97 -19.76 -32.91 -10.04
CA SER A 97 -18.67 -33.73 -10.59
C SER A 97 -17.78 -34.30 -9.48
N GLU A 98 -17.41 -35.58 -9.61
CA GLU A 98 -16.53 -36.32 -8.68
C GLU A 98 -15.06 -36.37 -9.16
N GLY A 99 -14.73 -35.75 -10.30
CA GLY A 99 -13.40 -35.81 -10.90
C GLY A 99 -12.37 -34.93 -10.18
N MET A 100 -11.41 -35.55 -9.48
CA MET A 100 -10.34 -34.88 -8.73
C MET A 100 -9.53 -33.88 -9.59
N ASP A 101 -9.26 -34.21 -10.85
CA ASP A 101 -8.45 -33.37 -11.74
C ASP A 101 -9.12 -32.01 -12.05
N ALA A 102 -10.45 -32.00 -12.20
CA ALA A 102 -11.20 -30.77 -12.43
C ALA A 102 -11.17 -29.85 -11.20
N LEU A 103 -11.26 -30.42 -9.99
CA LEU A 103 -11.17 -29.67 -8.73
C LEU A 103 -9.79 -29.05 -8.53
N VAL A 104 -8.72 -29.80 -8.83
CA VAL A 104 -7.34 -29.30 -8.73
C VAL A 104 -7.12 -28.13 -9.68
N GLN A 105 -7.58 -28.23 -10.94
CA GLN A 105 -7.50 -27.12 -11.88
C GLN A 105 -8.27 -25.90 -11.38
N ALA A 106 -9.43 -26.09 -10.77
CA ALA A 106 -10.23 -24.96 -10.30
C ALA A 106 -9.61 -24.20 -9.11
N PHE A 107 -8.86 -24.86 -8.22
CA PHE A 107 -8.05 -24.14 -7.22
C PHE A 107 -7.00 -23.23 -7.86
N HIS A 108 -6.37 -23.65 -8.96
CA HIS A 108 -5.41 -22.81 -9.69
C HIS A 108 -6.05 -21.56 -10.31
N HIS A 109 -7.37 -21.54 -10.48
CA HIS A 109 -8.12 -20.39 -10.99
C HIS A 109 -8.66 -19.47 -9.88
N GLY A 110 -8.26 -19.72 -8.62
CA GLY A 110 -8.55 -18.84 -7.50
C GLY A 110 -9.85 -19.17 -6.76
N VAL A 111 -10.44 -20.35 -6.94
CA VAL A 111 -11.56 -20.82 -6.12
C VAL A 111 -11.09 -21.07 -4.69
N ASP A 112 -11.86 -20.64 -3.68
CA ASP A 112 -11.51 -20.84 -2.27
C ASP A 112 -11.94 -22.20 -1.74
N ASP A 113 -13.10 -22.69 -2.18
CA ASP A 113 -13.64 -23.97 -1.74
C ASP A 113 -14.68 -24.55 -2.73
N PHE A 114 -15.00 -25.82 -2.56
CA PHE A 114 -16.00 -26.54 -3.35
C PHE A 114 -17.06 -27.19 -2.48
N LEU A 115 -18.25 -27.34 -3.03
CA LEU A 115 -19.39 -27.98 -2.37
C LEU A 115 -19.97 -29.05 -3.30
N HIS A 116 -19.87 -30.31 -2.91
CA HIS A 116 -20.35 -31.42 -3.73
C HIS A 116 -21.87 -31.60 -3.59
N LYS A 117 -22.58 -31.57 -4.72
CA LYS A 117 -24.02 -31.84 -4.80
C LYS A 117 -24.25 -33.36 -4.77
N PRO A 118 -25.18 -33.88 -3.95
CA PRO A 118 -25.99 -33.17 -2.96
C PRO A 118 -25.21 -32.90 -1.65
N PHE A 119 -25.37 -31.70 -1.11
CA PHE A 119 -24.82 -31.28 0.19
C PHE A 119 -25.95 -30.97 1.16
N ASP A 120 -25.65 -31.00 2.46
CA ASP A 120 -26.57 -30.55 3.49
C ASP A 120 -26.34 -29.09 3.89
N ALA A 121 -27.28 -28.54 4.66
CA ALA A 121 -27.21 -27.16 5.09
C ALA A 121 -26.06 -26.91 6.08
N GLN A 122 -25.67 -27.90 6.90
CA GLN A 122 -24.59 -27.73 7.88
C GLN A 122 -23.23 -27.62 7.17
N GLU A 123 -22.99 -28.44 6.15
CA GLU A 123 -21.80 -28.38 5.32
C GLU A 123 -21.69 -27.01 4.63
N LEU A 124 -22.77 -26.56 3.99
CA LEU A 124 -22.83 -25.25 3.34
C LEU A 124 -22.43 -24.12 4.30
N ILE A 125 -23.03 -24.09 5.51
CA ILE A 125 -22.78 -23.05 6.51
C ILE A 125 -21.32 -23.10 6.99
N ALA A 126 -20.78 -24.29 7.25
CA ALA A 126 -19.40 -24.45 7.72
C ALA A 126 -18.38 -23.92 6.69
N ARG A 127 -18.62 -24.18 5.39
CA ARG A 127 -17.74 -23.70 4.31
C ARG A 127 -17.83 -22.19 4.15
N ILE A 128 -19.04 -21.62 4.13
CA ILE A 128 -19.24 -20.15 4.03
C ILE A 128 -18.58 -19.43 5.20
N PHE A 129 -18.71 -19.97 6.40
CA PHE A 129 -18.10 -19.41 7.59
C PHE A 129 -16.57 -19.37 7.52
N THR A 130 -15.96 -20.45 7.00
CA THR A 130 -14.50 -20.55 6.84
C THR A 130 -14.03 -19.57 5.77
N VAL A 131 -14.61 -19.62 4.57
CA VAL A 131 -14.26 -18.75 3.44
C VAL A 131 -14.55 -17.28 3.74
N GLY A 132 -15.69 -16.97 4.35
CA GLY A 132 -16.06 -15.60 4.71
C GLY A 132 -15.13 -15.00 5.76
N SER A 133 -14.70 -15.79 6.75
CA SER A 133 -13.72 -15.31 7.74
C SER A 133 -12.34 -15.08 7.11
N HIS A 134 -11.94 -15.91 6.14
CA HIS A 134 -10.71 -15.68 5.37
C HIS A 134 -10.81 -14.40 4.54
N ALA A 135 -11.91 -14.20 3.81
CA ALA A 135 -12.11 -13.01 2.99
C ALA A 135 -12.11 -11.71 3.83
N GLN A 136 -12.77 -11.70 4.99
CA GLN A 136 -12.73 -10.55 5.90
C GLN A 136 -11.31 -10.24 6.40
N ALA A 137 -10.54 -11.28 6.76
CA ALA A 137 -9.16 -11.10 7.21
C ALA A 137 -8.28 -10.52 6.09
N GLN A 138 -8.42 -11.00 4.85
CA GLN A 138 -7.69 -10.44 3.71
C GLN A 138 -8.08 -9.00 3.41
N ASN A 139 -9.38 -8.68 3.43
CA ASN A 139 -9.85 -7.31 3.22
C ASN A 139 -9.32 -6.35 4.28
N LEU A 140 -9.26 -6.78 5.55
CA LEU A 140 -8.65 -5.99 6.62
C LEU A 140 -7.16 -5.75 6.39
N LEU A 141 -6.42 -6.75 5.92
CA LEU A 141 -5.00 -6.61 5.58
C LEU A 141 -4.79 -5.66 4.40
N ILE A 142 -5.63 -5.75 3.36
CA ILE A 142 -5.56 -4.86 2.20
C ILE A 142 -5.85 -3.41 2.62
N GLU A 143 -6.87 -3.20 3.44
CA GLU A 143 -7.19 -1.88 3.99
C GLU A 143 -6.03 -1.33 4.84
N SER A 144 -5.52 -2.13 5.78
CA SER A 144 -4.39 -1.74 6.63
C SER A 144 -3.14 -1.43 5.81
N SER A 145 -2.84 -2.23 4.78
CA SER A 145 -1.72 -2.01 3.86
C SER A 145 -1.88 -0.71 3.07
N ARG A 146 -3.10 -0.40 2.60
CA ARG A 146 -3.41 0.85 1.92
C ARG A 146 -3.27 2.05 2.83
N GLU A 147 -3.72 1.95 4.08
CA GLU A 147 -3.56 3.02 5.07
C GLU A 147 -2.09 3.28 5.38
N LEU A 148 -1.30 2.22 5.59
CA LEU A 148 0.13 2.33 5.80
C LEU A 148 0.83 2.96 4.59
N THR A 149 0.53 2.49 3.37
CA THR A 149 1.12 3.02 2.14
C THR A 149 0.75 4.49 1.95
N ARG A 150 -0.52 4.88 2.14
CA ARG A 150 -0.93 6.30 2.12
C ARG A 150 -0.23 7.12 3.20
N GLY A 151 -0.01 6.54 4.38
CA GLY A 151 0.75 7.17 5.46
C GLY A 151 2.24 7.34 5.12
N MET A 152 2.81 6.38 4.40
CA MET A 152 4.17 6.44 3.87
C MET A 152 4.28 7.44 2.72
N ASP A 153 3.31 7.50 1.80
CA ASP A 153 3.28 8.46 0.68
C ASP A 153 3.16 9.90 1.16
N LYS A 154 2.31 10.16 2.16
CA LYS A 154 2.26 11.47 2.86
C LYS A 154 3.58 11.86 3.52
N ARG A 155 4.48 10.90 3.78
CA ARG A 155 5.85 11.13 4.27
C ARG A 155 6.88 11.10 3.14
N ALA A 156 6.58 10.49 2.00
CA ALA A 156 7.45 10.32 0.85
C ALA A 156 7.35 11.45 -0.17
N ASP A 157 6.31 12.30 -0.13
CA ASP A 157 6.26 13.58 -0.87
C ASP A 157 7.44 14.51 -0.51
N HIS A 158 8.13 14.24 0.60
CA HIS A 158 9.45 14.79 0.94
C HIS A 158 10.55 13.77 0.62
N TRP A 159 10.92 13.61 -0.65
CA TRP A 159 12.22 12.99 -0.96
C TRP A 159 13.31 13.78 -0.24
N ALA A 160 13.93 13.17 0.78
CA ALA A 160 14.99 13.80 1.58
C ALA A 160 16.23 14.21 0.78
N THR A 161 16.22 14.09 -0.56
CA THR A 161 17.33 14.41 -1.44
C THR A 161 16.91 15.23 -2.67
N ASP A 162 17.72 16.22 -3.03
CA ASP A 162 17.63 17.01 -4.24
C ASP A 162 18.09 16.19 -5.46
N ARG A 163 17.24 16.16 -6.50
CA ARG A 163 17.43 15.32 -7.70
C ARG A 163 18.68 15.65 -8.51
N LEU A 164 19.18 16.90 -8.46
CA LEU A 164 20.32 17.33 -9.28
C LEU A 164 21.66 17.00 -8.62
N THR A 165 21.73 17.15 -7.30
CA THR A 165 22.98 17.08 -6.54
C THR A 165 23.11 15.79 -5.74
N GLY A 166 21.99 15.12 -5.44
CA GLY A 166 21.92 13.97 -4.54
C GLY A 166 22.11 14.32 -3.06
N LEU A 167 22.23 15.62 -2.73
CA LEU A 167 22.29 16.13 -1.37
C LEU A 167 20.90 16.22 -0.75
N GLY A 168 20.80 16.58 0.54
CA GLY A 168 19.53 16.90 1.18
C GLY A 168 18.71 17.95 0.41
N ASN A 169 17.38 17.88 0.40
CA ASN A 169 16.54 18.96 -0.14
C ASN A 169 16.26 20.04 0.93
N ALA A 170 15.49 21.08 0.57
CA ALA A 170 15.13 22.18 1.48
C ALA A 170 14.39 21.70 2.72
N ASP A 171 13.49 20.74 2.56
CA ASP A 171 12.70 20.27 3.68
C ASP A 171 13.49 19.38 4.64
N TRP A 172 14.39 18.54 4.09
CA TRP A 172 15.32 17.76 4.90
C TRP A 172 16.26 18.68 5.69
N PHE A 173 16.67 19.81 5.11
CA PHE A 173 17.43 20.84 5.82
C PHE A 173 16.66 21.39 7.02
N GLU A 174 15.39 21.78 6.85
CA GLU A 174 14.56 22.31 7.94
C GLU A 174 14.27 21.27 9.03
N ALA A 175 13.94 20.05 8.63
CA ALA A 175 13.70 18.93 9.54
C ALA A 175 14.95 18.62 10.37
N GLN A 176 16.11 18.50 9.71
CA GLN A 176 17.38 18.20 10.38
C GLN A 176 17.82 19.32 11.31
N LEU A 177 17.66 20.60 10.91
CA LEU A 177 17.95 21.74 11.77
C LEU A 177 17.09 21.71 13.03
N THR A 178 15.79 21.44 12.88
CA THR A 178 14.84 21.35 14.00
C THR A 178 15.22 20.23 14.96
N THR A 179 15.51 19.03 14.45
CA THR A 179 15.96 17.88 15.25
C THR A 179 17.23 18.22 16.04
N LEU A 180 18.25 18.78 15.38
CA LEU A 180 19.51 19.08 16.03
C LEU A 180 19.40 20.19 17.09
N LEU A 181 18.56 21.21 16.84
CA LEU A 181 18.28 22.25 17.84
C LEU A 181 17.58 21.67 19.07
N MET A 182 16.61 20.77 18.89
CA MET A 182 15.95 20.07 19.99
C MET A 182 16.95 19.21 20.78
N GLU A 183 17.81 18.45 20.09
CA GLU A 183 18.83 17.61 20.73
C GLU A 183 19.83 18.43 21.54
N ALA A 184 20.33 19.54 20.99
CA ALA A 184 21.24 20.45 21.68
C ALA A 184 20.57 21.11 22.90
N GLY A 185 19.28 21.44 22.80
CA GLY A 185 18.50 21.96 23.92
C GLY A 185 18.32 20.95 25.07
N MET A 186 18.22 19.66 24.76
CA MET A 186 18.01 18.60 25.75
C MET A 186 19.30 18.04 26.36
N ARG A 187 20.35 17.87 25.56
CA ARG A 187 21.60 17.16 25.95
C ARG A 187 22.79 18.10 26.13
N GLY A 188 22.63 19.39 25.84
CA GLY A 188 23.74 20.31 25.65
C GLY A 188 24.42 20.10 24.29
N GLY A 189 25.14 21.12 23.83
CA GLY A 189 25.75 21.14 22.50
C GLY A 189 25.59 22.48 21.80
N ALA A 190 26.06 22.55 20.56
CA ALA A 190 25.86 23.68 19.69
C ALA A 190 25.59 23.22 18.25
N VAL A 191 24.70 23.95 17.56
CA VAL A 191 24.34 23.74 16.17
C VAL A 191 24.75 24.96 15.37
N CYS A 192 25.43 24.75 14.24
CA CYS A 192 25.76 25.81 13.29
C CYS A 192 25.01 25.55 11.99
N CYS A 193 24.27 26.57 11.54
CA CYS A 193 23.58 26.59 10.27
C CYS A 193 24.32 27.57 9.35
N THR A 194 24.72 27.12 8.16
CA THR A 194 25.41 27.95 7.16
C THR A 194 24.63 27.92 5.85
N LEU A 195 24.33 29.11 5.31
CA LEU A 195 23.71 29.28 4.00
C LEU A 195 24.77 29.78 3.02
N ILE A 196 24.85 29.14 1.86
CA ILE A 196 25.83 29.44 0.82
C ILE A 196 25.06 29.86 -0.43
N ASP A 197 25.19 31.12 -0.83
CA ASP A 197 24.59 31.65 -2.05
C ASP A 197 25.60 31.62 -3.19
N VAL A 198 25.21 31.00 -4.31
CA VAL A 198 26.04 30.92 -5.51
C VAL A 198 25.80 32.17 -6.36
N SER A 199 26.67 33.16 -6.15
CA SER A 199 26.65 34.43 -6.87
C SER A 199 27.51 34.38 -8.14
N GLY A 200 26.94 34.67 -9.31
CA GLY A 200 27.73 34.95 -10.51
C GLY A 200 26.99 34.91 -11.85
N SER A 201 27.47 35.73 -12.81
CA SER A 201 27.27 35.58 -14.26
C SER A 201 28.23 34.55 -14.89
N ALA A 202 29.06 33.89 -14.08
CA ALA A 202 30.12 32.96 -14.48
C ALA A 202 29.66 31.50 -14.62
N ILE A 203 28.35 31.27 -14.56
CA ILE A 203 27.76 30.00 -14.93
C ILE A 203 27.09 30.23 -16.28
N ASP A 204 27.79 29.88 -17.35
CA ASP A 204 27.19 29.83 -18.68
C ASP A 204 25.90 28.99 -18.59
N SER A 205 24.79 29.48 -19.17
CA SER A 205 23.46 28.85 -18.98
C SER A 205 23.47 27.37 -19.32
N ASP A 206 24.34 26.99 -20.25
CA ASP A 206 24.48 25.65 -20.81
C ASP A 206 25.21 24.66 -19.88
N ASN A 207 25.81 25.10 -18.76
CA ASN A 207 26.58 24.23 -17.86
C ASN A 207 26.24 24.39 -16.35
N ARG A 208 25.10 25.01 -16.04
CA ARG A 208 24.68 25.30 -14.67
C ARG A 208 24.42 24.08 -13.82
N GLU A 209 23.75 23.08 -14.38
CA GLU A 209 23.43 21.86 -13.65
C GLU A 209 24.68 21.10 -13.22
N ALA A 210 25.64 20.92 -14.14
CA ALA A 210 26.91 20.28 -13.82
C ALA A 210 27.76 21.07 -12.81
N ALA A 211 27.72 22.41 -12.87
CA ALA A 211 28.37 23.26 -11.86
C ALA A 211 27.76 23.04 -10.46
N MET A 212 26.43 22.93 -10.36
CA MET A 212 25.73 22.67 -9.10
C MET A 212 26.00 21.27 -8.56
N THR A 213 26.01 20.24 -9.41
CA THR A 213 26.40 18.89 -9.00
C THR A 213 27.85 18.83 -8.52
N ARG A 214 28.79 19.52 -9.19
CA ARG A 214 30.20 19.59 -8.76
C ARG A 214 30.35 20.33 -7.44
N LEU A 215 29.67 21.46 -7.27
CA LEU A 215 29.67 22.22 -6.01
C LEU A 215 29.11 21.37 -4.87
N GLY A 216 27.97 20.70 -5.07
CA GLY A 216 27.38 19.81 -4.07
C GLY A 216 28.34 18.72 -3.60
N ARG A 217 29.06 18.06 -4.53
CA ARG A 217 30.09 17.06 -4.19
C ARG A 217 31.25 17.64 -3.38
N ARG A 218 31.67 18.87 -3.67
CA ARG A 218 32.76 19.54 -2.91
C ARG A 218 32.31 19.92 -1.51
N LEU A 219 31.09 20.45 -1.36
CA LEU A 219 30.50 20.78 -0.06
C LEU A 219 30.34 19.53 0.81
N MET A 220 29.85 18.43 0.24
CA MET A 220 29.73 17.15 0.96
C MET A 220 31.07 16.63 1.50
N ARG A 221 32.18 16.87 0.78
CA ARG A 221 33.54 16.50 1.22
C ARG A 221 34.14 17.49 2.23
N ALA A 222 33.60 18.71 2.33
CA ALA A 222 34.09 19.73 3.24
C ALA A 222 33.49 19.62 4.65
N VAL A 223 32.39 18.89 4.81
CA VAL A 223 31.71 18.64 6.09
C VAL A 223 31.96 17.21 6.59
N ARG A 224 31.69 16.95 7.88
CA ARG A 224 31.86 15.60 8.45
C ARG A 224 30.72 14.69 8.00
N PRO A 225 30.87 13.36 8.08
CA PRO A 225 29.78 12.42 7.80
C PRO A 225 28.53 12.62 8.67
N THR A 226 28.70 13.20 9.87
CA THR A 226 27.62 13.52 10.81
C THR A 226 26.98 14.88 10.57
N ASP A 227 27.55 15.68 9.68
CA ASP A 227 27.01 16.97 9.27
C ASP A 227 26.18 16.80 8.00
N SER A 228 25.26 17.73 7.80
CA SER A 228 24.29 17.68 6.72
C SER A 228 24.59 18.74 5.67
N ALA A 229 24.61 18.34 4.40
CA ALA A 229 24.70 19.24 3.26
C ALA A 229 23.44 19.09 2.39
N CYS A 230 22.83 20.23 2.05
CA CYS A 230 21.54 20.31 1.37
C CYS A 230 21.59 21.33 0.24
N ARG A 231 20.80 21.08 -0.81
CA ARG A 231 20.43 22.11 -1.79
C ARG A 231 19.04 22.60 -1.44
N ILE A 232 18.97 23.85 -1.00
CA ILE A 232 17.73 24.45 -0.48
C ILE A 232 16.95 25.20 -1.57
N ASP A 233 17.62 25.65 -2.63
CA ASP A 233 16.97 26.20 -3.82
C ASP A 233 17.87 26.07 -5.07
N THR A 234 17.48 26.75 -6.15
CA THR A 234 18.21 26.67 -7.43
C THR A 234 19.62 27.26 -7.42
N LYS A 235 19.97 28.12 -6.45
CA LYS A 235 21.23 28.86 -6.32
C LYS A 235 21.86 28.77 -4.92
N ARG A 236 21.21 28.12 -3.95
CA ARG A 236 21.67 28.08 -2.56
C ARG A 236 21.84 26.66 -2.04
N PHE A 237 22.86 26.53 -1.20
CA PHE A 237 23.12 25.34 -0.41
C PHE A 237 23.01 25.68 1.09
N GLY A 238 22.53 24.73 1.86
CA GLY A 238 22.48 24.80 3.32
C GLY A 238 23.36 23.73 3.93
N LEU A 239 24.12 24.08 4.96
CA LEU A 239 24.87 23.15 5.79
C LEU A 239 24.34 23.21 7.23
N VAL A 240 24.13 22.05 7.85
CA VAL A 240 23.80 21.94 9.28
C VAL A 240 24.88 21.11 9.95
N MET A 241 25.58 21.70 10.91
CA MET A 241 26.74 21.10 11.58
C MET A 241 26.55 21.10 13.08
N THR A 242 27.16 20.14 13.76
CA THR A 242 27.07 20.01 15.22
C THR A 242 28.43 20.05 15.91
N ALA A 243 28.45 20.57 17.13
CA ALA A 243 29.61 20.57 17.99
C ALA A 243 29.22 20.36 19.46
N PRO A 244 30.11 19.82 20.31
CA PRO A 244 29.86 19.71 21.75
C PRO A 244 29.64 21.06 22.46
N ALA A 245 30.18 22.15 21.91
CA ALA A 245 30.02 23.51 22.39
C ALA A 245 30.25 24.52 21.25
N ALA A 246 29.81 25.77 21.45
CA ALA A 246 29.83 26.80 20.40
C ALA A 246 31.24 27.18 19.93
N ASP A 247 32.23 27.06 20.81
CA ASP A 247 33.67 27.25 20.52
C ASP A 247 34.26 26.14 19.62
N GLY A 248 33.52 25.05 19.41
CA GLY A 248 33.86 23.99 18.46
C GLY A 248 33.80 24.42 16.99
N PHE A 249 33.09 25.50 16.68
CA PHE A 249 33.02 26.08 15.33
C PHE A 249 34.18 27.06 15.08
N ARG A 250 35.37 26.52 14.82
CA ARG A 250 36.60 27.31 14.60
C ARG A 250 36.72 27.84 13.16
N ALA A 251 37.48 28.92 12.97
CA ALA A 251 37.73 29.55 11.66
C ALA A 251 38.13 28.54 10.55
N ASN A 252 39.00 27.57 10.86
CA ASN A 252 39.45 26.55 9.90
C ASN A 252 38.30 25.71 9.29
N LEU A 253 37.18 25.54 10.00
CA LEU A 253 35.99 24.86 9.47
C LEU A 253 35.37 25.67 8.33
N PHE A 254 35.18 26.97 8.56
CA PHE A 254 34.62 27.89 7.57
C PHE A 254 35.56 28.09 6.39
N GLU A 255 36.88 28.22 6.63
CA GLU A 255 37.89 28.28 5.56
C GLU A 255 37.86 27.03 4.66
N ARG A 256 37.60 25.85 5.24
CA ARG A 256 37.48 24.59 4.48
C ARG A 256 36.22 24.57 3.61
N ILE A 257 35.11 25.08 4.14
CA ILE A 257 33.84 25.21 3.40
C ILE A 257 33.99 26.23 2.27
N GLU A 258 34.56 27.40 2.57
CA GLU A 258 34.84 28.45 1.59
C GLU A 258 35.77 27.94 0.48
N ARG A 259 36.84 27.22 0.82
CA ARG A 259 37.73 26.60 -0.17
C ARG A 259 37.00 25.54 -1.01
N GLY A 260 36.11 24.76 -0.40
CA GLY A 260 35.25 23.81 -1.09
C GLY A 260 34.30 24.49 -2.08
N ALA A 261 33.79 25.67 -1.73
CA ALA A 261 32.91 26.48 -2.56
C ALA A 261 33.64 27.26 -3.67
N ALA A 262 34.86 27.76 -3.42
CA ALA A 262 35.59 28.67 -4.29
C ALA A 262 36.41 28.02 -5.42
N GLY A 263 36.44 26.69 -5.55
CA GLY A 263 37.21 26.03 -6.60
C GLY A 263 36.69 26.39 -8.01
N ARG A 264 37.58 26.80 -8.94
CA ARG A 264 37.21 27.11 -10.33
C ARG A 264 36.45 25.94 -10.99
N PRO A 265 35.43 26.21 -11.84
CA PRO A 265 34.93 25.21 -12.78
C PRO A 265 36.03 24.99 -13.83
N VAL A 266 36.62 23.80 -13.82
CA VAL A 266 37.43 23.29 -14.95
C VAL A 266 36.58 22.23 -15.62
#